data_AF-A0AAV7DZL1-F1
#
_entry.id   AF-A0AAV7DZL1-F1
#
_cell.length_a   1.000
_cell.length_b   1.000
_cell.length_c   1.000
_cell.angle_alpha   90.00
_cell.angle_beta   90.00
_cell.angle_gamma   90.00
#
_symmetry.space_group_name_H-M   'P 1'
#
loop_
_entity.id
_entity.type
_entity.pdbx_description
1 polymer ?
#
loop_
_entity_poly.entity_id
_entity_poly.type
_entity_poly.pdbx_seq_one_letter_code
_entity_poly.pdbx_strand_id
1 'polypeptide(L)'
;MKSKTKNKYFILFICNLFVCFQIQIIFECYQYIYECVMCEEDTRKRTITSDLFSKENGVLLLDASLIRRSRGLYRSGSFNYDSKHRGASSRPLSSLQHLSKEAFFLNHSRVLLGSGEPTFEKAKAALRKWRKYSKDLTHSHFDLNWAFVDPKTTIESGTKFCVCVKEILPWVALPLQVAYVDEKNTDKNLKANFGFGSGTLAGHLLAGEERFSIQWDKNNQVWYEILSFSKPAHFLSFVGYPFVQFRQKCFAQESTLSLLKHLESPTNSTVKSDSS
;
A
#
# COMPACT_ATOMS: atom_id res chain seq x y z
N MET A 1 -22.72 45.39 14.29
CA MET A 1 -21.62 44.53 14.80
C MET A 1 -22.02 43.13 15.32
N LYS A 2 -23.30 42.69 15.30
CA LYS A 2 -23.72 41.37 15.85
C LYS A 2 -23.73 40.17 14.87
N SER A 3 -23.56 40.39 13.56
CA SER A 3 -23.70 39.34 12.53
C SER A 3 -22.43 38.50 12.31
N LYS A 4 -21.23 39.11 12.32
CA LYS A 4 -19.96 38.39 12.09
C LYS A 4 -19.59 37.39 13.20
N THR A 5 -20.02 37.62 14.43
CA THR A 5 -19.68 36.76 15.57
C THR A 5 -20.49 35.45 15.57
N LYS A 6 -21.77 35.48 15.19
CA LYS A 6 -22.61 34.27 15.05
C LYS A 6 -22.04 33.28 14.02
N ASN A 7 -21.46 33.81 12.94
CA ASN A 7 -20.88 32.99 11.87
C ASN A 7 -19.60 32.25 12.32
N LYS A 8 -18.79 32.86 13.21
CA LYS A 8 -17.61 32.20 13.81
C LYS A 8 -17.99 31.04 14.74
N TYR A 9 -19.02 31.22 15.57
CA TYR A 9 -19.49 30.15 16.46
C TYR A 9 -20.18 29.01 15.69
N PHE A 10 -20.87 29.33 14.58
CA PHE A 10 -21.45 28.32 13.69
C PHE A 10 -20.39 27.48 12.98
N ILE A 11 -19.31 28.10 12.50
CA ILE A 11 -18.17 27.40 11.90
C ILE A 11 -17.43 26.56 12.94
N LEU A 12 -17.18 27.09 14.15
CA LEU A 12 -16.59 26.30 15.25
C LEU A 12 -17.49 25.12 15.67
N PHE A 13 -18.81 25.29 15.63
CA PHE A 13 -19.78 24.23 15.92
C PHE A 13 -19.75 23.13 14.86
N ILE A 14 -19.71 23.48 13.57
CA ILE A 14 -19.56 22.51 12.48
C ILE A 14 -18.20 21.79 12.55
N CYS A 15 -17.11 22.49 12.85
CA CYS A 15 -15.80 21.87 13.02
C CYS A 15 -15.75 20.92 14.23
N ASN A 16 -16.37 21.28 15.36
CA ASN A 16 -16.48 20.39 16.52
C ASN A 16 -17.43 19.21 16.23
N LEU A 17 -18.51 19.41 15.48
CA LEU A 17 -19.39 18.33 15.05
C LEU A 17 -18.67 17.37 14.11
N PHE A 18 -17.79 17.88 13.24
CA PHE A 18 -16.93 17.07 12.38
C PHE A 18 -15.88 16.29 13.19
N VAL A 19 -15.25 16.89 14.20
CA VAL A 19 -14.31 16.18 15.10
C VAL A 19 -15.05 15.14 15.94
N CYS A 20 -16.23 15.45 16.48
CA CYS A 20 -17.07 14.48 17.19
C CYS A 20 -17.54 13.36 16.26
N PHE A 21 -17.83 13.65 15.00
CA PHE A 21 -18.18 12.65 13.99
C PHE A 21 -16.97 11.76 13.63
N GLN A 22 -15.76 12.33 13.54
CA GLN A 22 -14.53 11.55 13.39
C GLN A 22 -14.27 10.66 14.62
N ILE A 23 -14.48 11.16 15.84
CA ILE A 23 -14.35 10.38 17.09
C ILE A 23 -15.42 9.28 17.17
N GLN A 24 -16.66 9.56 16.79
CA GLN A 24 -17.75 8.59 16.76
C GLN A 24 -17.50 7.51 15.71
N ILE A 25 -17.01 7.89 14.52
CA ILE A 25 -16.56 6.94 13.50
C ILE A 25 -15.40 6.12 14.02
N ILE A 26 -14.42 6.72 14.72
CA ILE A 26 -13.32 5.97 15.35
C ILE A 26 -13.85 5.01 16.43
N PHE A 27 -14.87 5.38 17.19
CA PHE A 27 -15.49 4.53 18.21
C PHE A 27 -16.31 3.39 17.60
N GLU A 28 -17.01 3.63 16.49
CA GLU A 28 -17.74 2.61 15.73
C GLU A 28 -16.80 1.72 14.91
N CYS A 29 -15.71 2.27 14.37
CA CYS A 29 -14.57 1.50 13.86
C CYS A 29 -14.00 0.60 14.94
N TYR A 30 -13.83 1.14 16.16
CA TYR A 30 -13.26 0.42 17.28
C TYR A 30 -14.18 -0.72 17.72
N GLN A 31 -15.49 -0.47 17.87
CA GLN A 31 -16.49 -1.50 18.14
C GLN A 31 -16.58 -2.54 17.02
N TYR A 32 -16.59 -2.12 15.74
CA TYR A 32 -16.65 -3.04 14.61
C TYR A 32 -15.37 -3.87 14.44
N ILE A 33 -14.18 -3.29 14.69
CA ILE A 33 -12.92 -4.03 14.72
C ILE A 33 -12.86 -4.95 15.94
N TYR A 34 -13.36 -4.52 17.10
CA TYR A 34 -13.45 -5.35 18.29
C TYR A 34 -14.39 -6.53 18.07
N GLU A 35 -15.55 -6.32 17.46
CA GLU A 35 -16.48 -7.38 17.08
C GLU A 35 -15.89 -8.26 15.98
N CYS A 36 -15.27 -7.73 14.92
CA CYS A 36 -14.64 -8.54 13.87
C CYS A 36 -13.42 -9.35 14.38
N VAL A 37 -12.78 -8.93 15.48
CA VAL A 37 -11.65 -9.63 16.11
C VAL A 37 -12.10 -10.60 17.22
N MET A 38 -13.26 -10.35 17.85
CA MET A 38 -13.75 -11.15 18.99
C MET A 38 -14.97 -12.03 18.65
N CYS A 39 -15.62 -11.86 17.50
CA CYS A 39 -16.82 -12.61 17.10
C CYS A 39 -16.47 -13.95 16.42
N GLU A 40 -15.52 -14.69 17.01
CA GLU A 40 -15.39 -16.14 16.82
C GLU A 40 -14.67 -16.81 18.00
N GLU A 41 -14.91 -16.35 19.24
CA GLU A 41 -14.56 -17.07 20.47
C GLU A 41 -15.83 -17.42 21.27
N ASP A 42 -16.62 -18.37 20.75
CA ASP A 42 -17.30 -19.29 21.65
C ASP A 42 -16.48 -20.59 21.72
N THR A 43 -16.24 -21.05 22.94
CA THR A 43 -15.54 -22.29 23.35
C THR A 43 -14.01 -22.38 23.15
N ARG A 44 -13.24 -21.73 24.04
CA ARG A 44 -12.40 -22.41 25.06
C ARG A 44 -11.48 -21.46 25.84
N LYS A 45 -11.79 -21.32 27.12
CA LYS A 45 -10.93 -20.80 28.20
C LYS A 45 -9.46 -21.23 28.04
N ARG A 46 -8.50 -20.30 28.12
CA ARG A 46 -7.19 -20.53 28.76
C ARG A 46 -6.46 -19.23 29.14
N THR A 47 -6.33 -19.13 30.46
CA THR A 47 -5.48 -18.33 31.35
C THR A 47 -4.27 -17.61 30.74
N ILE A 48 -4.23 -16.29 30.96
CA ILE A 48 -3.10 -15.40 30.71
C ILE A 48 -2.11 -15.54 31.88
N THR A 49 -0.87 -15.95 31.60
CA THR A 49 0.27 -15.81 32.53
C THR A 49 1.17 -14.66 32.10
N SER A 50 1.64 -13.92 33.08
CA SER A 50 2.12 -12.54 33.07
C SER A 50 3.61 -12.33 32.73
N ASP A 51 4.18 -13.10 31.80
CA ASP A 51 5.63 -13.08 31.54
C ASP A 51 6.02 -12.49 30.17
N LEU A 52 5.60 -11.25 29.87
CA LEU A 52 5.91 -10.57 28.59
C LEU A 52 6.31 -9.10 28.75
N PHE A 53 7.00 -8.76 29.84
CA PHE A 53 7.67 -7.47 30.01
C PHE A 53 9.19 -7.65 30.10
N SER A 54 9.85 -7.84 28.96
CA SER A 54 11.29 -7.56 28.87
C SER A 54 11.49 -6.18 28.24
N LYS A 55 12.11 -5.30 29.02
CA LYS A 55 12.48 -3.93 28.66
C LYS A 55 13.64 -3.93 27.67
N GLU A 56 13.37 -4.05 26.38
CA GLU A 56 14.25 -3.45 25.37
C GLU A 56 13.39 -2.87 24.23
N ASN A 57 13.54 -1.55 24.04
CA ASN A 57 13.16 -0.79 22.85
C ASN A 57 11.71 -0.35 22.62
N GLY A 58 10.75 -0.43 23.55
CA GLY A 58 9.49 0.37 23.52
C GLY A 58 8.59 0.30 22.26
N VAL A 59 9.01 -0.46 21.24
CA VAL A 59 8.31 -0.78 19.99
C VAL A 59 7.73 -2.16 20.25
N LEU A 60 6.50 -2.11 20.76
CA LEU A 60 5.79 -3.18 21.45
C LEU A 60 5.79 -4.51 20.68
N LEU A 61 6.25 -5.58 21.35
CA LEU A 61 6.03 -6.98 20.97
C LEU A 61 4.54 -7.35 20.78
N LEU A 62 3.61 -6.53 21.28
CA LEU A 62 2.17 -6.62 20.98
C LEU A 62 1.87 -6.44 19.48
N ASP A 63 2.57 -5.54 18.77
CA ASP A 63 2.33 -5.21 17.35
C ASP A 63 2.57 -6.41 16.42
N ALA A 64 3.65 -7.17 16.63
CA ALA A 64 3.98 -8.31 15.79
C ALA A 64 3.04 -9.51 16.02
N SER A 65 2.51 -9.67 17.24
CA SER A 65 1.63 -10.79 17.59
C SER A 65 0.23 -10.66 16.98
N LEU A 66 -0.34 -9.44 16.95
CA LEU A 66 -1.61 -9.12 16.30
C LEU A 66 -1.51 -9.28 14.77
N ILE A 67 -0.43 -8.78 14.16
CA ILE A 67 -0.14 -8.97 12.73
C ILE A 67 0.09 -10.44 12.39
N ARG A 68 0.67 -11.23 13.31
CA ARG A 68 0.88 -12.68 13.10
C ARG A 68 -0.42 -13.48 13.25
N ARG A 69 -1.34 -13.05 14.13
CA ARG A 69 -2.68 -13.62 14.30
C ARG A 69 -3.62 -13.27 13.11
N SER A 70 -3.51 -12.09 12.53
CA SER A 70 -4.29 -11.71 11.34
C SER A 70 -3.88 -12.45 10.05
N ARG A 71 -2.73 -13.14 10.03
CA ARG A 71 -2.31 -14.01 8.90
C ARG A 71 -3.30 -15.12 8.57
N GLY A 72 -4.08 -15.58 9.55
CA GLY A 72 -5.12 -16.58 9.31
C GLY A 72 -6.28 -16.04 8.47
N LEU A 73 -6.67 -14.79 8.69
CA LEU A 73 -7.90 -14.18 8.19
C LEU A 73 -7.87 -13.85 6.69
N TYR A 74 -6.73 -13.44 6.13
CA TYR A 74 -6.66 -13.09 4.70
C TYR A 74 -6.21 -14.23 3.78
N ARG A 75 -5.69 -15.33 4.33
CA ARG A 75 -5.20 -16.47 3.52
C ARG A 75 -6.30 -17.13 2.68
N SER A 76 -7.54 -17.11 3.15
CA SER A 76 -8.72 -17.62 2.42
C SER A 76 -9.45 -16.56 1.58
N GLY A 77 -9.12 -15.27 1.73
CA GLY A 77 -9.84 -14.18 1.08
C GLY A 77 -9.77 -14.24 -0.45
N SER A 78 -10.89 -13.98 -1.12
CA SER A 78 -10.98 -13.76 -2.57
C SER A 78 -10.91 -12.26 -2.89
N PHE A 79 -10.64 -11.92 -4.16
CA PHE A 79 -10.75 -10.54 -4.63
C PHE A 79 -12.15 -9.97 -4.33
N ASN A 80 -12.21 -8.74 -3.82
CA ASN A 80 -13.46 -8.04 -3.48
C ASN A 80 -13.97 -7.10 -4.58
N TYR A 81 -13.48 -7.29 -5.82
CA TYR A 81 -13.89 -6.57 -7.01
C TYR A 81 -14.20 -7.55 -8.14
N ASP A 82 -14.96 -7.07 -9.14
CA ASP A 82 -15.46 -7.91 -10.23
C ASP A 82 -14.34 -8.63 -10.96
N SER A 83 -14.54 -9.93 -11.20
CA SER A 83 -13.66 -10.79 -11.98
C SER A 83 -13.30 -10.23 -13.35
N LYS A 84 -14.19 -9.48 -14.02
CA LYS A 84 -13.92 -8.85 -15.32
C LYS A 84 -12.81 -7.81 -15.28
N HIS A 85 -12.53 -7.25 -14.09
CA HIS A 85 -11.51 -6.21 -13.88
C HIS A 85 -10.18 -6.76 -13.37
N ARG A 86 -10.08 -8.07 -13.09
CA ARG A 86 -8.83 -8.69 -12.62
C ARG A 86 -7.75 -8.64 -13.68
N GLY A 87 -6.60 -8.10 -13.32
CA GLY A 87 -5.49 -7.85 -14.24
C GLY A 87 -5.72 -6.68 -15.19
N ALA A 88 -6.81 -5.90 -15.04
CA ALA A 88 -7.04 -4.76 -15.92
C ALA A 88 -5.89 -3.75 -15.85
N SER A 89 -5.26 -3.57 -14.67
CA SER A 89 -4.16 -2.62 -14.49
C SER A 89 -2.89 -2.99 -15.27
N SER A 90 -2.81 -4.20 -15.84
CA SER A 90 -1.71 -4.62 -16.73
C SER A 90 -1.73 -3.87 -18.06
N ARG A 91 -2.87 -3.27 -18.41
CA ARG A 91 -3.05 -2.50 -19.63
C ARG A 91 -2.75 -1.01 -19.38
N PRO A 92 -2.42 -0.23 -20.42
CA PRO A 92 -2.15 1.20 -20.27
C PRO A 92 -3.37 1.98 -19.79
N LEU A 93 -3.15 3.15 -19.17
CA LEU A 93 -4.21 4.03 -18.64
C LEU A 93 -5.32 4.33 -19.66
N SER A 94 -4.98 4.52 -20.93
CA SER A 94 -5.94 4.78 -22.01
C SER A 94 -7.03 3.72 -22.10
N SER A 95 -6.69 2.46 -21.84
CA SER A 95 -7.64 1.34 -21.85
C SER A 95 -8.53 1.29 -20.61
N LEU A 96 -8.19 2.00 -19.53
CA LEU A 96 -8.89 1.97 -18.24
C LEU A 96 -9.85 3.13 -18.04
N GLN A 97 -9.87 4.12 -18.93
CA GLN A 97 -10.72 5.32 -18.80
C GLN A 97 -12.22 5.00 -18.65
N HIS A 98 -12.67 3.86 -19.18
CA HIS A 98 -14.05 3.40 -19.05
C HIS A 98 -14.43 3.05 -17.59
N LEU A 99 -13.47 2.69 -16.74
CA LEU A 99 -13.71 2.32 -15.33
C LEU A 99 -14.24 3.51 -14.50
N SER A 100 -13.95 4.74 -14.91
CA SER A 100 -14.54 5.94 -14.29
C SER A 100 -16.07 5.95 -14.38
N LYS A 101 -16.64 5.34 -15.44
CA LYS A 101 -18.10 5.19 -15.58
C LYS A 101 -18.68 4.16 -14.61
N GLU A 102 -17.84 3.27 -14.07
CA GLU A 102 -18.19 2.28 -13.06
C GLU A 102 -17.84 2.76 -11.63
N ALA A 103 -17.69 4.07 -11.44
CA ALA A 103 -17.36 4.75 -10.19
C ALA A 103 -15.98 4.41 -9.59
N PHE A 104 -15.07 3.85 -10.38
CA PHE A 104 -13.67 3.72 -9.95
C PHE A 104 -12.94 5.06 -10.08
N PHE A 105 -12.17 5.39 -9.05
CA PHE A 105 -11.15 6.42 -9.12
C PHE A 105 -9.89 5.85 -9.78
N LEU A 106 -9.43 6.53 -10.83
CA LEU A 106 -8.16 6.24 -11.49
C LEU A 106 -7.06 7.13 -10.90
N ASN A 107 -6.00 6.49 -10.41
CA ASN A 107 -4.79 7.15 -9.94
C ASN A 107 -3.63 6.76 -10.85
N HIS A 108 -2.87 7.74 -11.31
CA HIS A 108 -1.75 7.51 -12.21
C HIS A 108 -0.59 8.45 -11.86
N SER A 109 0.59 7.87 -11.72
CA SER A 109 1.85 8.58 -11.55
C SER A 109 2.88 7.93 -12.46
N ARG A 110 3.61 8.74 -13.23
CA ARG A 110 4.69 8.28 -14.09
C ARG A 110 5.86 9.26 -14.01
N VAL A 111 7.03 8.75 -13.68
CA VAL A 111 8.24 9.58 -13.44
C VAL A 111 9.45 8.96 -14.13
N LEU A 112 10.27 9.82 -14.74
CA LEU A 112 11.54 9.45 -15.36
C LEU A 112 12.57 9.17 -14.27
N LEU A 113 13.13 7.97 -14.27
CA LEU A 113 14.17 7.53 -13.33
C LEU A 113 15.59 7.79 -13.83
N GLY A 114 15.78 7.84 -15.14
CA GLY A 114 17.09 7.94 -15.77
C GLY A 114 17.10 7.24 -17.13
N SER A 115 18.25 6.69 -17.51
CA SER A 115 18.42 6.07 -18.82
C SER A 115 19.32 4.83 -18.80
N GLY A 116 19.06 3.92 -19.74
CA GLY A 116 19.87 2.73 -19.97
C GLY A 116 19.60 1.54 -19.05
N GLU A 117 20.24 0.43 -19.41
CA GLU A 117 20.14 -0.86 -18.72
C GLU A 117 20.54 -0.80 -17.23
N PRO A 118 21.60 -0.08 -16.81
CA PRO A 118 21.98 -0.03 -15.39
C PRO A 118 20.87 0.56 -14.51
N THR A 119 20.20 1.62 -14.97
CA THR A 119 19.06 2.21 -14.26
C THR A 119 17.87 1.25 -14.24
N PHE A 120 17.60 0.55 -15.35
CA PHE A 120 16.52 -0.42 -15.43
C PHE A 120 16.72 -1.58 -14.43
N GLU A 121 17.87 -2.24 -14.44
CA GLU A 121 18.14 -3.38 -13.56
C GLU A 121 18.18 -2.96 -12.09
N LYS A 122 18.75 -1.79 -11.77
CA LYS A 122 18.74 -1.26 -10.40
C LYS A 122 17.32 -0.95 -9.92
N ALA A 123 16.49 -0.31 -10.75
CA ALA A 123 15.11 0.01 -10.42
C ALA A 123 14.24 -1.27 -10.29
N LYS A 124 14.42 -2.23 -11.20
CA LYS A 124 13.76 -3.54 -11.16
C LYS A 124 14.11 -4.31 -9.88
N ALA A 125 15.39 -4.33 -9.49
CA ALA A 125 15.84 -4.96 -8.25
C ALA A 125 15.22 -4.31 -7.00
N ALA A 126 15.05 -2.99 -7.01
CA ALA A 126 14.38 -2.25 -5.94
C ALA A 126 12.87 -2.51 -5.90
N LEU A 127 12.23 -2.64 -7.07
CA LEU A 127 10.80 -2.94 -7.17
C LEU A 127 10.46 -4.37 -6.73
N ARG A 128 11.37 -5.33 -6.95
CA ARG A 128 11.22 -6.74 -6.51
C ARG A 128 11.25 -6.98 -5.00
N LYS A 129 11.62 -5.96 -4.21
CA LYS A 129 11.85 -6.09 -2.77
C LYS A 129 10.90 -5.19 -2.00
N TRP A 130 10.39 -5.68 -0.88
CA TRP A 130 9.76 -4.86 0.16
C TRP A 130 10.83 -4.32 1.11
N ARG A 131 10.56 -3.20 1.78
CA ARG A 131 11.47 -2.64 2.78
C ARG A 131 11.80 -3.68 3.85
N LYS A 132 13.08 -3.90 4.14
CA LYS A 132 13.54 -4.76 5.24
C LYS A 132 13.46 -3.96 6.56
N TYR A 133 12.97 -4.59 7.63
CA TYR A 133 13.14 -4.08 9.00
C TYR A 133 14.63 -4.11 9.40
N SER A 134 15.44 -3.19 8.90
CA SER A 134 16.77 -2.95 9.46
C SER A 134 17.34 -1.64 8.95
N LYS A 135 18.26 -1.08 9.74
CA LYS A 135 19.08 0.13 9.53
C LYS A 135 19.95 0.12 8.26
N ASP A 136 19.84 -0.91 7.42
CA ASP A 136 20.52 -0.99 6.13
C ASP A 136 19.81 -0.08 5.13
N LEU A 137 20.55 0.86 4.54
CA LEU A 137 20.14 1.86 3.54
C LEU A 137 19.62 1.27 2.19
N THR A 138 19.02 0.08 2.21
CA THR A 138 18.37 -0.49 1.01
C THR A 138 16.96 0.07 0.89
N HIS A 139 16.84 1.23 0.23
CA HIS A 139 15.55 1.81 -0.12
C HIS A 139 14.78 0.90 -1.10
N SER A 140 13.47 0.84 -0.94
CA SER A 140 12.52 0.12 -1.80
C SER A 140 11.38 1.07 -2.18
N HIS A 141 10.67 0.80 -3.27
CA HIS A 141 9.45 1.55 -3.61
C HIS A 141 8.41 1.59 -2.47
N PHE A 142 8.49 0.70 -1.48
CA PHE A 142 7.63 0.62 -0.32
C PHE A 142 8.37 0.94 1.01
N ASP A 143 9.26 1.94 0.99
CA ASP A 143 9.98 2.43 2.18
C ASP A 143 9.23 3.60 2.85
N LEU A 144 8.14 3.25 3.55
CA LEU A 144 7.23 4.23 4.15
C LEU A 144 7.27 4.13 5.68
N ASN A 145 7.28 5.27 6.37
CA ASN A 145 7.28 5.29 7.84
C ASN A 145 5.91 4.95 8.44
N TRP A 146 4.87 4.95 7.63
CA TRP A 146 3.47 4.77 8.02
C TRP A 146 2.82 3.53 7.40
N ALA A 147 3.52 2.79 6.53
CA ALA A 147 3.02 1.56 5.93
C ALA A 147 4.09 0.47 5.92
N PHE A 148 3.65 -0.78 6.06
CA PHE A 148 4.54 -1.93 6.17
C PHE A 148 3.97 -3.18 5.50
N VAL A 149 4.84 -3.97 4.87
CA VAL A 149 4.58 -5.30 4.30
C VAL A 149 5.66 -6.25 4.81
N ASP A 150 5.30 -7.50 5.15
CA ASP A 150 6.27 -8.52 5.58
C ASP A 150 7.39 -8.67 4.51
N PRO A 151 8.67 -8.40 4.83
CA PRO A 151 9.77 -8.44 3.87
C PRO A 151 9.97 -9.80 3.22
N LYS A 152 9.41 -10.86 3.81
CA LYS A 152 9.45 -12.23 3.26
C LYS A 152 8.41 -12.47 2.16
N THR A 153 7.53 -11.52 1.91
CA THR A 153 6.50 -11.62 0.87
C THR A 153 7.15 -11.68 -0.51
N THR A 154 6.89 -12.75 -1.26
CA THR A 154 7.36 -12.87 -2.65
C THR A 154 6.46 -12.08 -3.59
N ILE A 155 7.04 -11.51 -4.64
CA ILE A 155 6.27 -10.88 -5.72
C ILE A 155 6.06 -11.92 -6.81
N GLU A 156 5.10 -12.80 -6.58
CA GLU A 156 4.72 -13.91 -7.46
C GLU A 156 3.19 -13.90 -7.60
N SER A 157 2.67 -14.20 -8.79
CA SER A 157 1.22 -14.24 -9.00
C SER A 157 0.57 -15.26 -8.06
N GLY A 158 -0.50 -14.85 -7.38
CA GLY A 158 -1.17 -15.65 -6.36
C GLY A 158 -0.68 -15.40 -4.94
N THR A 159 0.47 -14.74 -4.73
CA THR A 159 0.97 -14.44 -3.38
C THR A 159 0.02 -13.48 -2.67
N LYS A 160 -0.57 -13.95 -1.56
CA LYS A 160 -1.40 -13.14 -0.67
C LYS A 160 -0.54 -12.49 0.39
N PHE A 161 -0.79 -11.21 0.65
CA PHE A 161 -0.06 -10.42 1.62
C PHE A 161 -0.97 -9.38 2.26
N CYS A 162 -0.43 -8.67 3.25
CA CYS A 162 -1.14 -7.61 3.92
C CYS A 162 -0.25 -6.38 3.98
N VAL A 163 -0.81 -5.23 3.62
CA VAL A 163 -0.25 -3.93 3.96
C VAL A 163 -0.83 -3.54 5.31
N CYS A 164 0.02 -3.28 6.29
CA CYS A 164 -0.38 -2.67 7.55
C CYS A 164 -0.13 -1.17 7.43
N VAL A 165 -1.14 -0.34 7.66
CA VAL A 165 -0.99 1.12 7.69
C VAL A 165 -1.19 1.65 9.11
N LYS A 166 -0.27 2.51 9.54
CA LYS A 166 -0.34 3.24 10.80
C LYS A 166 -0.95 4.60 10.51
N GLU A 167 -2.24 4.69 10.74
CA GLU A 167 -2.91 5.98 10.88
C GLU A 167 -2.94 6.41 12.35
N ILE A 168 -3.62 7.52 12.64
CA ILE A 168 -3.60 8.22 13.93
C ILE A 168 -3.91 7.32 15.16
N LEU A 169 -4.53 6.13 15.00
CA LEU A 169 -4.53 4.89 15.84
C LEU A 169 -5.78 4.00 15.49
N PRO A 170 -5.83 2.66 15.71
CA PRO A 170 -4.78 1.62 15.64
C PRO A 170 -4.44 1.20 14.19
N TRP A 171 -3.48 0.28 14.02
CA TRP A 171 -3.06 -0.24 12.70
C TRP A 171 -4.22 -0.88 11.92
N VAL A 172 -4.36 -0.51 10.65
CA VAL A 172 -5.32 -1.12 9.74
C VAL A 172 -4.60 -2.15 8.86
N ALA A 173 -5.10 -3.39 8.87
CA ALA A 173 -4.64 -4.45 7.99
C ALA A 173 -5.44 -4.42 6.68
N LEU A 174 -4.75 -4.23 5.57
CA LEU A 174 -5.31 -4.15 4.23
C LEU A 174 -4.83 -5.38 3.43
N PRO A 175 -5.68 -6.41 3.26
CA PRO A 175 -5.29 -7.64 2.59
C PRO A 175 -5.29 -7.51 1.07
N LEU A 176 -4.21 -7.95 0.43
CA LEU A 176 -4.03 -7.94 -1.03
C LEU A 176 -3.54 -9.30 -1.54
N GLN A 177 -3.62 -9.47 -2.85
CA GLN A 177 -2.98 -10.56 -3.56
C GLN A 177 -2.29 -10.01 -4.80
N VAL A 178 -1.08 -10.48 -5.08
CA VAL A 178 -0.42 -10.24 -6.37
C VAL A 178 -1.26 -10.91 -7.46
N ALA A 179 -1.99 -10.11 -8.23
CA ALA A 179 -2.88 -10.58 -9.28
C ALA A 179 -2.08 -11.13 -10.47
N TYR A 180 -1.00 -10.44 -10.84
CA TYR A 180 -0.10 -10.84 -11.92
C TYR A 180 1.29 -10.25 -11.73
N VAL A 181 2.27 -10.86 -12.38
CA VAL A 181 3.61 -10.31 -12.61
C VAL A 181 3.80 -10.23 -14.11
N ASP A 182 4.25 -9.08 -14.60
CA ASP A 182 4.47 -8.78 -16.00
C ASP A 182 5.95 -8.48 -16.26
N GLU A 183 6.62 -9.46 -16.87
CA GLU A 183 8.00 -9.36 -17.35
C GLU A 183 8.07 -9.40 -18.88
N LYS A 184 6.93 -9.58 -19.54
CA LYS A 184 6.91 -9.78 -20.98
C LYS A 184 6.98 -8.43 -21.66
N ASN A 185 7.85 -8.32 -22.66
CA ASN A 185 7.88 -7.16 -23.53
C ASN A 185 6.78 -7.29 -24.59
N THR A 186 5.53 -7.00 -24.20
CA THR A 186 4.37 -7.05 -25.10
C THR A 186 4.17 -5.74 -25.88
N ASP A 187 4.73 -4.63 -25.39
CA ASP A 187 4.68 -3.32 -26.05
C ASP A 187 5.88 -3.14 -26.98
N LYS A 188 5.62 -2.99 -28.29
CA LYS A 188 6.66 -2.76 -29.30
C LYS A 188 7.49 -1.50 -29.04
N ASN A 189 7.08 -0.59 -28.17
CA ASN A 189 7.80 0.63 -27.83
C ASN A 189 8.78 0.45 -26.66
N LEU A 190 8.76 -0.69 -25.99
CA LEU A 190 9.65 -0.98 -24.86
C LEU A 190 10.84 -1.85 -25.31
N LYS A 191 11.98 -1.65 -24.66
CA LYS A 191 13.14 -2.55 -24.67
C LYS A 191 12.98 -3.63 -23.60
N ALA A 192 12.52 -3.25 -22.41
CA ALA A 192 12.24 -4.16 -21.30
C ALA A 192 11.14 -3.59 -20.39
N ASN A 193 10.45 -4.49 -19.68
CA ASN A 193 9.41 -4.15 -18.72
C ASN A 193 9.50 -5.11 -17.54
N PHE A 194 9.29 -4.58 -16.33
CA PHE A 194 9.02 -5.38 -15.15
C PHE A 194 7.94 -4.66 -14.34
N GLY A 195 6.85 -5.35 -14.02
CA GLY A 195 5.84 -4.83 -13.11
C GLY A 195 5.01 -5.93 -12.49
N PHE A 196 4.23 -5.57 -11.49
CA PHE A 196 3.25 -6.46 -10.89
C PHE A 196 2.01 -5.67 -10.50
N GLY A 197 0.85 -6.31 -10.58
CA GLY A 197 -0.42 -5.77 -10.11
C GLY A 197 -0.86 -6.48 -8.84
N SER A 198 -1.31 -5.72 -7.85
CA SER A 198 -1.88 -6.24 -6.60
C SER A 198 -3.36 -5.88 -6.53
N GLY A 199 -4.21 -6.87 -6.37
CA GLY A 199 -5.65 -6.71 -6.20
C GLY A 199 -6.06 -6.77 -4.74
N THR A 200 -7.07 -6.00 -4.36
CA THR A 200 -7.63 -6.00 -3.01
C THR A 200 -8.45 -7.25 -2.73
N LEU A 201 -8.31 -7.81 -1.53
CA LEU A 201 -9.08 -8.97 -1.06
C LEU A 201 -10.25 -8.55 -0.14
N ALA A 202 -11.15 -9.48 0.14
CA ALA A 202 -12.16 -9.32 1.18
C ALA A 202 -11.50 -8.89 2.51
N GLY A 203 -12.11 -7.93 3.21
CA GLY A 203 -11.53 -7.26 4.39
C GLY A 203 -10.73 -6.00 4.08
N HIS A 204 -10.39 -5.73 2.81
CA HIS A 204 -9.80 -4.45 2.43
C HIS A 204 -10.85 -3.35 2.40
N LEU A 205 -10.48 -2.15 2.86
CA LEU A 205 -11.35 -0.97 2.82
C LEU A 205 -11.71 -0.51 1.40
N LEU A 206 -11.01 -0.99 0.37
CA LEU A 206 -11.16 -0.58 -1.02
C LEU A 206 -11.34 -1.82 -1.88
N ALA A 207 -11.98 -1.64 -3.02
CA ALA A 207 -12.11 -2.63 -4.07
C ALA A 207 -11.39 -2.10 -5.32
N GLY A 208 -10.35 -2.79 -5.78
CA GLY A 208 -9.54 -2.32 -6.90
C GLY A 208 -8.24 -3.07 -7.09
N GLU A 209 -7.40 -2.54 -7.97
CA GLU A 209 -6.09 -3.09 -8.30
C GLU A 209 -5.08 -1.96 -8.48
N GLU A 210 -3.84 -2.22 -8.08
CA GLU A 210 -2.71 -1.29 -8.19
C GLU A 210 -1.51 -1.97 -8.83
N ARG A 211 -1.01 -1.37 -9.92
CA ARG A 211 0.20 -1.77 -10.62
C ARG A 211 1.36 -0.87 -10.25
N PHE A 212 2.51 -1.50 -10.04
CA PHE A 212 3.83 -0.86 -10.04
C PHE A 212 4.66 -1.43 -11.18
N SER A 213 5.35 -0.59 -11.94
CA SER A 213 6.23 -1.07 -13.01
C SER A 213 7.42 -0.17 -13.32
N ILE A 214 8.50 -0.79 -13.76
CA ILE A 214 9.66 -0.18 -14.41
C ILE A 214 9.61 -0.49 -15.91
N GLN A 215 9.56 0.54 -16.73
CA GLN A 215 9.55 0.43 -18.19
C GLN A 215 10.80 1.06 -18.77
N TRP A 216 11.54 0.33 -19.60
CA TRP A 216 12.67 0.87 -20.36
C TRP A 216 12.26 0.99 -21.82
N ASP A 217 12.20 2.22 -22.34
CA ASP A 217 11.73 2.50 -23.70
C ASP A 217 12.86 2.51 -24.75
N LYS A 218 12.46 2.58 -26.02
CA LYS A 218 13.39 2.63 -27.16
C LYS A 218 14.27 3.88 -27.20
N ASN A 219 13.81 4.99 -26.61
CA ASN A 219 14.59 6.22 -26.46
C ASN A 219 15.63 6.12 -25.33
N ASN A 220 15.79 4.92 -24.78
CA ASN A 220 16.70 4.61 -23.70
C ASN A 220 16.29 5.18 -22.35
N GLN A 221 15.04 5.66 -22.19
CA GLN A 221 14.54 6.23 -20.94
C GLN A 221 13.93 5.15 -20.06
N VAL A 222 14.17 5.23 -18.75
CA VAL A 222 13.63 4.31 -17.75
C VAL A 222 12.58 5.04 -16.92
N TRP A 223 11.37 4.51 -16.90
CA TRP A 223 10.20 5.10 -16.26
C TRP A 223 9.73 4.24 -15.09
N TYR A 224 9.41 4.87 -13.98
CA TYR A 224 8.58 4.28 -12.93
C TYR A 224 7.13 4.69 -13.14
N GLU A 225 6.22 3.74 -13.11
CA GLU A 225 4.80 3.98 -13.27
C GLU A 225 4.00 3.27 -12.17
N ILE A 226 3.10 4.03 -11.55
CA ILE A 226 2.07 3.57 -10.62
C ILE A 226 0.73 3.83 -11.28
N LEU A 227 -0.09 2.79 -11.42
CA LEU A 227 -1.42 2.87 -12.00
C LEU A 227 -2.38 2.08 -11.13
N SER A 228 -3.35 2.75 -10.52
CA SER A 228 -4.41 2.08 -9.75
C SER A 228 -5.80 2.52 -10.17
N PHE A 229 -6.74 1.59 -10.02
CA PHE A 229 -8.16 1.88 -10.02
C PHE A 229 -8.76 1.35 -8.71
N SER A 230 -9.59 2.15 -8.05
CA SER A 230 -10.20 1.72 -6.79
C SER A 230 -11.52 2.42 -6.52
N LYS A 231 -12.37 1.80 -5.70
CA LYS A 231 -13.58 2.41 -5.15
C LYS A 231 -13.77 1.97 -3.69
N PRO A 232 -14.57 2.70 -2.90
CA PRO A 232 -14.89 2.27 -1.54
C PRO A 232 -15.51 0.87 -1.51
N ALA A 233 -15.03 0.02 -0.60
CA ALA A 233 -15.60 -1.30 -0.31
C ALA A 233 -16.09 -1.42 1.14
N HIS A 234 -15.99 -0.35 1.91
CA HIS A 234 -16.36 -0.31 3.32
C HIS A 234 -16.96 1.06 3.67
N PHE A 235 -17.85 1.13 4.66
CA PHE A 235 -18.48 2.40 5.07
C PHE A 235 -17.45 3.48 5.42
N LEU A 236 -16.37 3.08 6.09
CA LEU A 236 -15.28 3.98 6.48
C LEU A 236 -14.56 4.62 5.30
N SER A 237 -14.28 3.84 4.24
CA SER A 237 -13.66 4.39 3.03
C SER A 237 -14.63 5.20 2.21
N PHE A 238 -15.94 4.96 2.33
CA PHE A 238 -16.96 5.78 1.70
C PHE A 238 -17.04 7.17 2.34
N VAL A 239 -17.12 7.25 3.67
CA VAL A 239 -17.14 8.52 4.41
C VAL A 239 -15.82 9.29 4.26
N GLY A 240 -14.70 8.58 4.29
CA GLY A 240 -13.36 9.15 4.16
C GLY A 240 -12.82 9.22 2.73
N TYR A 241 -13.64 9.05 1.69
CA TYR A 241 -13.12 8.79 0.35
C TYR A 241 -12.19 9.88 -0.22
N PRO A 242 -12.48 11.18 -0.07
CA PRO A 242 -11.55 12.23 -0.51
C PRO A 242 -10.18 12.15 0.19
N PHE A 243 -10.17 11.79 1.48
CA PHE A 243 -8.93 11.58 2.23
C PHE A 243 -8.18 10.35 1.71
N VAL A 244 -8.87 9.26 1.40
CA VAL A 244 -8.26 8.06 0.79
C VAL A 244 -7.61 8.40 -0.56
N GLN A 245 -8.29 9.13 -1.43
CA GLN A 245 -7.75 9.56 -2.72
C GLN A 245 -6.50 10.44 -2.55
N PHE A 246 -6.51 11.34 -1.57
CA PHE A 246 -5.34 12.13 -1.21
C PHE A 246 -4.17 11.23 -0.77
N ARG A 247 -4.42 10.25 0.10
CA ARG A 247 -3.38 9.31 0.56
C ARG A 247 -2.83 8.41 -0.53
N GLN A 248 -3.63 8.01 -1.51
CA GLN A 248 -3.14 7.28 -2.70
C GLN A 248 -2.18 8.14 -3.54
N LYS A 249 -2.42 9.45 -3.65
CA LYS A 249 -1.51 10.38 -4.32
C LYS A 249 -0.22 10.58 -3.51
N CYS A 250 -0.32 10.76 -2.20
CA CYS A 250 0.86 10.86 -1.32
C CYS A 250 1.71 9.59 -1.39
N PHE A 251 1.08 8.42 -1.34
CA PHE A 251 1.76 7.15 -1.52
C PHE A 251 2.54 7.08 -2.84
N ALA A 252 1.91 7.48 -3.96
CA ALA A 252 2.57 7.48 -5.26
C ALA A 252 3.80 8.40 -5.30
N GLN A 253 3.72 9.56 -4.65
CA GLN A 253 4.83 10.50 -4.53
C GLN A 253 5.96 9.94 -3.65
N GLU A 254 5.64 9.47 -2.44
CA GLU A 254 6.63 8.94 -1.49
C GLU A 254 7.32 7.69 -2.04
N SER A 255 6.56 6.80 -2.69
CA SER A 255 7.09 5.62 -3.37
C SER A 255 8.10 5.99 -4.46
N THR A 256 7.78 7.02 -5.26
CA THR A 256 8.67 7.53 -6.30
C THR A 256 9.95 8.13 -5.70
N LEU A 257 9.82 8.96 -4.67
CA LEU A 257 10.97 9.58 -4.00
C LEU A 257 11.89 8.54 -3.38
N SER A 258 11.33 7.49 -2.79
CA SER A 258 12.12 6.39 -2.25
C SER A 258 12.92 5.67 -3.35
N LEU A 259 12.28 5.40 -4.50
CA LEU A 259 12.95 4.75 -5.61
C LEU A 259 14.07 5.63 -6.19
N LEU A 260 13.85 6.94 -6.34
CA LEU A 260 14.90 7.88 -6.78
C LEU A 260 16.09 7.89 -5.82
N LYS A 261 15.85 7.96 -4.50
CA LYS A 261 16.91 7.86 -3.49
C LYS A 261 17.69 6.55 -3.59
N HIS A 262 17.01 5.43 -3.86
CA HIS A 262 17.68 4.15 -4.10
C HIS A 262 18.63 4.22 -5.30
N LEU A 263 18.20 4.87 -6.39
CA LEU A 263 19.00 5.00 -7.61
C LEU A 263 20.21 5.90 -7.42
N GLU A 264 20.10 6.94 -6.59
CA GLU A 264 21.22 7.85 -6.24
C GLU A 264 22.24 7.21 -5.29
N SER A 265 21.84 6.21 -4.49
CA SER A 265 22.75 5.55 -3.55
C SER A 265 23.89 4.81 -4.27
N PRO A 266 25.16 4.93 -3.82
CA PRO A 266 26.26 4.16 -4.41
C PRO A 266 25.98 2.67 -4.24
N THR A 267 25.89 1.94 -5.35
CA THR A 267 25.99 0.48 -5.30
C THR A 267 27.40 0.14 -4.86
N ASN A 268 27.56 -0.46 -3.67
CA ASN A 268 28.82 -1.09 -3.27
C ASN A 268 29.10 -2.27 -4.22
N SER A 269 29.57 -1.97 -5.43
CA SER A 269 30.18 -2.93 -6.33
C SER A 269 31.53 -3.29 -5.73
N THR A 270 31.62 -4.53 -5.25
CA THR A 270 32.86 -5.28 -4.98
C THR A 270 34.01 -4.79 -5.86
N VAL A 271 35.02 -4.21 -5.23
CA VAL A 271 36.37 -4.14 -5.78
C VAL A 271 36.84 -5.58 -5.93
N LYS A 272 36.85 -6.07 -7.18
CA LYS A 272 37.69 -7.19 -7.59
C LYS A 272 38.80 -6.58 -8.44
N SER A 273 40.00 -6.52 -7.87
CA SER A 273 41.25 -6.44 -8.63
C SER A 273 42.30 -7.18 -7.82
N ASP A 274 42.63 -8.36 -8.33
CA ASP A 274 43.75 -9.20 -7.95
C ASP A 274 45.09 -8.46 -8.17
N SER A 275 46.07 -8.71 -7.29
CA SER A 275 47.48 -8.82 -7.67
C SER A 275 48.27 -9.41 -6.48
N SER A 276 48.55 -10.72 -6.56
CA SER A 276 49.75 -11.34 -5.98
C SER A 276 50.61 -11.78 -7.16
#